data_AF-A0A348NQ26-F1
#
_entry.id   AF-A0A348NQ26-F1
#
_cell.length_a   1.000
_cell.length_b   1.000
_cell.length_c   1.000
_cell.angle_alpha   90.00
_cell.angle_beta   90.00
_cell.angle_gamma   90.00
#
_symmetry.space_group_name_H-M   'P 1'
#
loop_
_entity.id
_entity.type
_entity.pdbx_description
1 polymer ?
#
loop_
_entity_poly.entity_id
_entity_poly.type
_entity_poly.pdbx_seq_one_letter_code
_entity_poly.pdbx_strand_id
1 'polypeptide(L)'
;MSPKANTQQKSADIILRRLVWLYIILVITEGALRKWFLPSLSDPLLIIRDPIVLLSYAVAIHHKCFPLNRFIIVGLALGVMMSLTTILFGHGNWLIMAFGFRVNILHFPFAFIMGRVLYQSDVVKIGKWWLWTTIAMTIILALQFELPQSAWINQSIGGKEGIGFTGGMGRFRPTGTFSFTNGTTLFYTFATAFLMGGLTQHKRYSKLLLGLSSIAILLALPLSISRSMVLISAFIVFVGLLCTAMQKMALIRY
;
A
#
# COMPACT_ATOMS: atom_id res chain seq x y z
N MET A 1 -21.29 22.02 -20.31
CA MET A 1 -21.05 20.55 -20.48
C MET A 1 -22.39 19.89 -20.77
N SER A 2 -22.50 19.06 -21.82
CA SER A 2 -23.75 18.35 -22.15
C SER A 2 -24.13 17.36 -21.03
N PRO A 3 -25.42 17.17 -20.71
CA PRO A 3 -25.89 16.21 -19.69
C PRO A 3 -25.32 14.79 -19.90
N LYS A 4 -25.15 14.36 -21.16
CA LYS A 4 -24.56 13.04 -21.50
C LYS A 4 -23.10 12.92 -21.07
N ALA A 5 -22.31 14.01 -21.19
CA ALA A 5 -20.90 14.02 -20.79
C ALA A 5 -20.73 13.93 -19.27
N ASN A 6 -21.63 14.56 -18.50
CA ASN A 6 -21.61 14.50 -17.04
C ASN A 6 -21.95 13.08 -16.52
N THR A 7 -22.92 12.41 -17.15
CA THR A 7 -23.28 11.02 -16.80
C THR A 7 -22.18 10.02 -17.12
N GLN A 8 -21.52 10.15 -18.28
CA GLN A 8 -20.39 9.28 -18.65
C GLN A 8 -19.19 9.44 -17.70
N GLN A 9 -18.88 10.68 -17.31
CA GLN A 9 -17.80 10.94 -16.37
C GLN A 9 -18.09 10.37 -14.98
N LYS A 10 -19.33 10.51 -14.49
CA LYS A 10 -19.77 9.91 -13.22
C LYS A 10 -19.65 8.37 -13.24
N SER A 11 -19.95 7.74 -14.37
CA SER A 11 -19.79 6.28 -14.54
C SER A 11 -18.33 5.84 -14.47
N ALA A 12 -17.44 6.57 -15.17
CA ALA A 12 -16.00 6.29 -15.14
C ALA A 12 -15.42 6.38 -13.73
N ASP A 13 -15.78 7.41 -12.96
CA ASP A 13 -15.28 7.56 -11.58
C ASP A 13 -15.74 6.42 -10.66
N ILE A 14 -16.94 5.86 -10.88
CA ILE A 14 -17.43 4.69 -10.12
C ILE A 14 -16.57 3.46 -10.43
N ILE A 15 -16.28 3.21 -11.71
CA ILE A 15 -15.43 2.10 -12.14
C ILE A 15 -14.02 2.26 -11.56
N LEU A 16 -13.40 3.43 -11.71
CA LEU A 16 -12.07 3.71 -11.20
C LEU A 16 -11.99 3.52 -9.68
N ARG A 17 -12.99 3.99 -8.92
CA ARG A 17 -13.06 3.75 -7.46
C ARG A 17 -13.10 2.26 -7.11
N ARG A 18 -13.85 1.45 -7.85
CA ARG A 18 -13.89 -0.01 -7.65
C ARG A 18 -12.53 -0.65 -7.93
N LEU A 19 -11.85 -0.22 -8.99
CA LEU A 19 -10.50 -0.70 -9.32
C LEU A 19 -9.48 -0.32 -8.25
N VAL A 20 -9.59 0.88 -7.67
CA VAL A 20 -8.75 1.29 -6.52
C VAL A 20 -8.98 0.39 -5.31
N TRP A 21 -10.23 0.09 -4.97
CA TRP A 21 -10.53 -0.84 -3.87
C TRP A 21 -9.99 -2.24 -4.13
N LEU A 22 -10.15 -2.76 -5.34
CA LEU A 22 -9.62 -4.07 -5.72
C LEU A 22 -8.09 -4.10 -5.62
N TYR A 23 -7.42 -3.03 -6.08
CA TYR A 23 -5.97 -2.87 -5.95
C TYR A 23 -5.54 -2.88 -4.48
N ILE A 24 -6.21 -2.10 -3.62
CA ILE A 24 -5.91 -2.02 -2.19
C ILE A 24 -6.06 -3.39 -1.52
N ILE A 25 -7.14 -4.11 -1.80
CA ILE A 25 -7.36 -5.46 -1.25
C ILE A 25 -6.22 -6.38 -1.68
N LEU A 26 -5.87 -6.39 -2.98
CA LEU A 26 -4.79 -7.23 -3.50
C LEU A 26 -3.43 -6.85 -2.94
N VAL A 27 -3.14 -5.57 -2.69
CA VAL A 27 -1.87 -5.16 -2.05
C VAL A 27 -1.68 -5.88 -0.71
N ILE A 28 -2.76 -6.07 0.05
CA ILE A 28 -2.71 -6.75 1.35
C ILE A 28 -2.75 -8.28 1.20
N THR A 29 -3.54 -8.82 0.26
CA THR A 29 -3.81 -10.26 0.18
C THR A 29 -2.94 -11.03 -0.80
N GLU A 30 -2.30 -10.38 -1.78
CA GLU A 30 -1.48 -11.04 -2.81
C GLU A 30 -0.42 -11.94 -2.19
N GLY A 31 0.32 -11.46 -1.20
CA GLY A 31 1.35 -12.27 -0.56
C GLY A 31 0.77 -13.48 0.19
N ALA A 32 -0.38 -13.33 0.84
CA ALA A 32 -1.07 -14.45 1.49
C ALA A 32 -1.54 -15.49 0.48
N LEU A 33 -2.04 -15.06 -0.69
CA LEU A 33 -2.39 -15.96 -1.78
C LEU A 33 -1.16 -16.75 -2.25
N ARG A 34 -0.02 -16.08 -2.43
CA ARG A 34 1.24 -16.67 -2.91
C ARG A 34 1.93 -17.59 -1.90
N LYS A 35 1.68 -17.37 -0.61
CA LYS A 35 2.26 -18.15 0.49
C LYS A 35 1.38 -19.34 0.88
N TRP A 36 0.08 -19.11 1.04
CA TRP A 36 -0.79 -20.00 1.79
C TRP A 36 -1.89 -20.67 0.97
N PHE A 37 -2.52 -19.92 0.05
CA PHE A 37 -3.74 -20.40 -0.62
C PHE A 37 -3.48 -20.99 -2.02
N LEU A 38 -2.61 -20.35 -2.80
CA LEU A 38 -2.33 -20.69 -4.19
C LEU A 38 -0.80 -20.69 -4.45
N PRO A 39 0.00 -21.46 -3.69
CA PRO A 39 1.45 -21.44 -3.79
C PRO A 39 1.96 -21.84 -5.19
N SER A 40 1.27 -22.75 -5.88
CA SER A 40 1.60 -23.17 -7.25
C SER A 40 1.44 -22.04 -8.29
N LEU A 41 0.62 -21.02 -7.99
CA LEU A 41 0.41 -19.85 -8.83
C LEU A 41 1.20 -18.63 -8.35
N SER A 42 2.24 -18.82 -7.53
CA SER A 42 3.06 -17.74 -6.97
C SER A 42 3.52 -16.72 -8.01
N ASP A 43 4.04 -17.19 -9.15
CA ASP A 43 4.68 -16.34 -10.14
C ASP A 43 3.65 -15.57 -10.99
N PRO A 44 2.56 -16.19 -11.49
CA PRO A 44 1.44 -15.45 -12.07
C PRO A 44 0.81 -14.43 -11.11
N LEU A 45 0.68 -14.77 -9.83
CA LEU A 45 0.11 -13.88 -8.83
C LEU A 45 0.96 -12.64 -8.56
N LEU A 46 2.27 -12.68 -8.87
CA LEU A 46 3.14 -11.51 -8.75
C LEU A 46 2.65 -10.32 -9.60
N ILE A 47 2.00 -10.59 -10.73
CA ILE A 47 1.50 -9.57 -11.68
C ILE A 47 0.00 -9.33 -11.58
N ILE A 48 -0.69 -9.89 -10.58
CA ILE A 48 -2.16 -9.84 -10.49
C ILE A 48 -2.72 -8.40 -10.41
N ARG A 49 -1.92 -7.46 -9.92
CA ARG A 49 -2.31 -6.05 -9.79
C ARG A 49 -2.12 -5.25 -11.08
N ASP A 50 -1.28 -5.72 -12.00
CA ASP A 50 -0.95 -4.99 -13.22
C ASP A 50 -2.16 -4.81 -14.14
N PRO A 51 -3.01 -5.83 -14.40
CA PRO A 51 -4.22 -5.66 -15.21
C PRO A 51 -5.17 -4.60 -14.66
N ILE A 52 -5.26 -4.45 -13.33
CA ILE A 52 -6.13 -3.45 -12.68
C ILE A 52 -5.62 -2.04 -12.97
N VAL A 53 -4.30 -1.86 -12.92
CA VAL A 53 -3.66 -0.57 -13.22
C VAL A 53 -3.82 -0.24 -14.70
N LEU A 54 -3.53 -1.19 -15.59
CA LEU A 54 -3.69 -1.00 -17.03
C LEU A 54 -5.14 -0.70 -17.41
N LEU A 55 -6.11 -1.41 -16.82
CA LEU A 55 -7.53 -1.12 -17.01
C LEU A 55 -7.91 0.27 -16.49
N SER A 56 -7.36 0.68 -15.35
CA SER A 56 -7.58 2.03 -14.81
C SER A 56 -7.04 3.10 -15.77
N TYR A 57 -5.91 2.86 -16.42
CA TYR A 57 -5.37 3.76 -17.45
C TYR A 57 -6.25 3.78 -18.70
N ALA A 58 -6.68 2.62 -19.20
CA ALA A 58 -7.56 2.53 -20.36
C ALA A 58 -8.88 3.28 -20.12
N VAL A 59 -9.52 3.07 -18.97
CA VAL A 59 -10.75 3.79 -18.57
C VAL A 59 -10.48 5.29 -18.46
N ALA A 60 -9.41 5.69 -17.78
CA ALA A 60 -9.11 7.10 -17.58
C ALA A 60 -8.79 7.84 -18.90
N ILE A 61 -8.09 7.18 -19.82
CA ILE A 61 -7.76 7.74 -21.15
C ILE A 61 -9.02 7.80 -22.02
N HIS A 62 -9.79 6.71 -22.10
CA HIS A 62 -11.02 6.64 -22.88
C HIS A 62 -12.02 7.74 -22.51
N HIS A 63 -12.16 8.00 -21.20
CA HIS A 63 -13.05 9.05 -20.69
C HIS A 63 -12.40 10.44 -20.58
N LYS A 64 -11.19 10.63 -21.14
CA LYS A 64 -10.43 11.89 -21.11
C LYS A 64 -10.27 12.46 -19.70
N CYS A 65 -10.17 11.59 -18.70
CA CYS A 65 -10.07 11.91 -17.29
C CYS A 65 -8.72 11.50 -16.67
N PHE A 66 -7.73 11.13 -17.48
CA PHE A 66 -6.39 10.85 -17.01
C PHE A 66 -5.74 12.12 -16.41
N PRO A 67 -5.24 12.09 -15.16
CA PRO A 67 -4.76 13.28 -14.44
C PRO A 67 -3.32 13.65 -14.83
N LEU A 68 -3.09 13.91 -16.12
CA LEU A 68 -1.76 14.24 -16.62
C LEU A 68 -1.23 15.51 -15.96
N ASN A 69 -0.04 15.41 -15.35
CA ASN A 69 0.62 16.53 -14.66
C ASN A 69 2.14 16.40 -14.78
N ARG A 70 2.87 17.45 -14.38
CA ARG A 70 4.34 17.50 -14.52
C ARG A 70 5.05 16.34 -13.81
N PHE A 71 4.55 15.88 -12.67
CA PHE A 71 5.15 14.74 -11.97
C PHE A 71 5.02 13.45 -12.76
N ILE A 72 3.85 13.19 -13.36
CA ILE A 72 3.65 12.02 -14.24
C ILE A 72 4.57 12.12 -15.47
N ILE A 73 4.62 13.29 -16.11
CA ILE A 73 5.45 13.48 -17.32
C ILE A 73 6.92 13.26 -17.01
N VAL A 74 7.44 13.87 -15.94
CA VAL A 74 8.84 13.71 -15.51
C VAL A 74 9.10 12.26 -15.08
N GLY A 75 8.19 11.63 -14.34
CA GLY A 75 8.32 10.24 -13.92
C GLY A 75 8.37 9.28 -15.11
N LEU A 76 7.51 9.47 -16.12
CA LEU A 76 7.54 8.68 -17.35
C LEU A 76 8.81 8.94 -18.16
N ALA A 77 9.25 10.20 -18.27
CA ALA A 77 10.50 10.54 -18.96
C ALA A 77 11.72 9.90 -18.28
N LEU A 78 11.80 9.96 -16.95
CA LEU A 78 12.83 9.25 -16.17
C LEU A 78 12.76 7.74 -16.38
N GLY A 79 11.55 7.18 -16.39
CA GLY A 79 11.32 5.77 -16.70
C GLY A 79 11.86 5.36 -18.07
N VAL A 80 11.55 6.15 -19.10
CA VAL A 80 12.05 5.93 -20.47
C VAL A 80 13.58 6.06 -20.51
N MET A 81 14.15 7.10 -19.89
CA MET A 81 15.61 7.25 -19.83
C MET A 81 16.27 6.06 -19.13
N MET A 82 15.74 5.61 -17.98
CA MET A 82 16.26 4.44 -17.26
C MET A 82 16.15 3.15 -18.10
N SER A 83 15.05 2.97 -18.82
CA SER A 83 14.87 1.84 -19.74
C SER A 83 15.91 1.89 -20.87
N LEU A 84 16.11 3.05 -21.50
CA LEU A 84 17.11 3.23 -22.55
C LEU A 84 18.52 2.96 -22.03
N THR A 85 18.90 3.49 -20.87
CA THR A 85 20.23 3.23 -20.30
C THR A 85 20.43 1.75 -19.98
N THR A 86 19.39 1.07 -19.49
CA THR A 86 19.45 -0.38 -19.20
C THR A 86 19.67 -1.21 -20.46
N ILE A 87 19.06 -0.83 -21.58
CA ILE A 87 19.19 -1.54 -22.86
C ILE A 87 20.51 -1.20 -23.56
N LEU A 88 20.90 0.07 -23.60
CA LEU A 88 22.06 0.54 -24.35
C LEU A 88 23.40 0.34 -23.62
N PHE A 89 23.40 0.51 -22.29
CA PHE A 89 24.62 0.50 -21.48
C PHE A 89 24.59 -0.54 -20.34
N GLY A 90 23.43 -1.11 -20.05
CA GLY A 90 23.25 -2.16 -19.04
C GLY A 90 23.32 -3.56 -19.64
N HIS A 91 22.45 -4.45 -19.16
CA HIS A 91 22.44 -5.86 -19.56
C HIS A 91 21.70 -6.13 -20.90
N GLY A 92 21.10 -5.13 -21.55
CA GLY A 92 20.52 -5.27 -22.91
C GLY A 92 19.24 -6.12 -23.04
N ASN A 93 18.75 -6.70 -21.95
CA ASN A 93 17.62 -7.65 -21.97
C ASN A 93 16.28 -6.93 -21.82
N TRP A 94 15.45 -7.00 -22.86
CA TRP A 94 14.15 -6.34 -22.91
C TRP A 94 13.16 -6.81 -21.85
N LEU A 95 13.17 -8.10 -21.48
CA LEU A 95 12.25 -8.65 -20.48
C LEU A 95 12.61 -8.18 -19.07
N ILE A 96 13.91 -8.16 -18.73
CA ILE A 96 14.37 -7.67 -17.43
C ILE A 96 14.14 -6.16 -17.32
N MET A 97 14.38 -5.40 -18.40
CA MET A 97 14.07 -3.98 -18.45
C MET A 97 12.57 -3.73 -18.26
N ALA A 98 11.69 -4.47 -18.96
CA ALA A 98 10.25 -4.34 -18.82
C ALA A 98 9.79 -4.66 -17.39
N PHE A 99 10.38 -5.68 -16.76
CA PHE A 99 10.13 -6.01 -15.37
C PHE A 99 10.55 -4.87 -14.41
N GLY A 100 11.71 -4.25 -14.64
CA GLY A 100 12.17 -3.08 -13.88
C GLY A 100 11.26 -1.86 -14.06
N PHE A 101 10.87 -1.55 -15.31
CA PHE A 101 9.95 -0.46 -15.61
C PHE A 101 8.59 -0.67 -14.93
N ARG A 102 8.08 -1.90 -14.97
CA ARG A 102 6.84 -2.30 -14.31
C ARG A 102 6.89 -1.98 -12.80
N VAL A 103 7.93 -2.43 -12.10
CA VAL A 103 8.01 -2.24 -10.65
C VAL A 103 8.16 -0.76 -10.26
N ASN A 104 8.89 0.03 -11.05
CA ASN A 104 9.23 1.41 -10.69
C ASN A 104 8.24 2.47 -11.21
N ILE A 105 7.69 2.29 -12.41
CA ILE A 105 6.96 3.33 -13.14
C ILE A 105 5.49 2.97 -13.33
N LEU A 106 5.15 1.70 -13.57
CA LEU A 106 3.77 1.31 -13.95
C LEU A 106 2.73 1.76 -12.93
N HIS A 107 3.02 1.64 -11.63
CA HIS A 107 2.07 1.98 -10.56
C HIS A 107 2.05 3.47 -10.19
N PHE A 108 3.03 4.25 -10.66
CA PHE A 108 3.20 5.65 -10.23
C PHE A 108 2.07 6.57 -10.74
N PRO A 109 1.71 6.60 -12.04
CA PRO A 109 0.57 7.40 -12.52
C PRO A 109 -0.77 6.99 -11.89
N PHE A 110 -0.90 5.73 -11.48
CA PHE A 110 -2.12 5.21 -10.85
C PHE A 110 -2.39 5.89 -9.50
N ALA A 111 -1.36 6.26 -8.74
CA ALA A 111 -1.52 7.04 -7.51
C ALA A 111 -2.22 8.40 -7.77
N PHE A 112 -1.96 9.03 -8.92
CA PHE A 112 -2.63 10.28 -9.30
C PHE A 112 -4.08 10.04 -9.72
N ILE A 113 -4.39 8.90 -10.34
CA ILE A 113 -5.78 8.50 -10.59
C ILE A 113 -6.53 8.34 -9.27
N MET A 114 -5.93 7.68 -8.27
CA MET A 114 -6.52 7.58 -6.94
C MET A 114 -6.83 8.98 -6.36
N GLY A 115 -5.86 9.90 -6.43
CA GLY A 115 -6.04 11.27 -5.94
C GLY A 115 -7.14 12.06 -6.67
N ARG A 116 -7.40 11.75 -7.94
CA ARG A 116 -8.48 12.36 -8.72
C ARG A 116 -9.87 11.82 -8.32
N VAL A 117 -10.00 10.49 -8.17
CA VAL A 117 -11.32 9.84 -8.09
C VAL A 117 -11.79 9.58 -6.67
N LEU A 118 -10.89 9.57 -5.68
CA LEU A 118 -11.28 9.33 -4.29
C LEU A 118 -11.78 10.64 -3.66
N TYR A 119 -13.00 10.59 -3.12
CA TYR A 119 -13.45 11.66 -2.22
C TYR A 119 -12.90 11.46 -0.82
N GLN A 120 -12.94 12.51 0.00
CA GLN A 120 -12.54 12.44 1.40
C GLN A 120 -13.29 11.32 2.16
N SER A 121 -14.57 11.09 1.84
CA SER A 121 -15.35 9.98 2.40
C SER A 121 -14.79 8.60 2.05
N ASP A 122 -14.23 8.45 0.85
CA ASP A 122 -13.64 7.19 0.40
C ASP A 122 -12.32 6.93 1.12
N VAL A 123 -11.48 7.97 1.27
CA VAL A 123 -10.23 7.89 2.05
C VAL A 123 -10.52 7.52 3.51
N VAL A 124 -11.58 8.06 4.12
CA VAL A 124 -12.01 7.68 5.47
C VAL A 124 -12.44 6.21 5.52
N LYS A 125 -13.18 5.72 4.52
CA LYS A 125 -13.55 4.28 4.45
C LYS A 125 -12.33 3.39 4.30
N ILE A 126 -11.37 3.77 3.44
CA ILE A 126 -10.09 3.06 3.29
C ILE A 126 -9.36 3.04 4.63
N GLY A 127 -9.26 4.18 5.32
CA GLY A 127 -8.61 4.23 6.62
C GLY A 127 -9.29 3.35 7.67
N LYS A 128 -10.62 3.34 7.74
CA LYS A 128 -11.35 2.43 8.65
C LYS A 128 -11.06 0.96 8.35
N TRP A 129 -11.10 0.59 7.07
CA TRP A 129 -10.77 -0.76 6.64
C TRP A 129 -9.32 -1.13 6.99
N TRP A 130 -8.37 -0.24 6.69
CA TRP A 130 -6.95 -0.43 6.96
C TRP A 130 -6.65 -0.62 8.44
N LEU A 131 -7.30 0.17 9.31
CA LEU A 131 -7.16 0.06 10.76
C LEU A 131 -7.73 -1.26 11.30
N TRP A 132 -8.89 -1.72 10.81
CA TRP A 132 -9.40 -3.06 11.14
C TRP A 132 -8.45 -4.17 10.67
N THR A 133 -7.94 -4.06 9.45
CA THR A 133 -6.93 -4.97 8.92
C THR A 133 -5.66 -4.94 9.75
N THR A 134 -5.29 -3.81 10.35
CA THR A 134 -4.10 -3.69 11.21
C THR A 134 -4.22 -4.57 12.46
N ILE A 135 -5.41 -4.65 13.06
CA ILE A 135 -5.67 -5.51 14.20
C ILE A 135 -5.47 -6.98 13.82
N ALA A 136 -6.08 -7.42 12.71
CA ALA A 136 -5.92 -8.79 12.19
C ALA A 136 -4.46 -9.09 11.81
N MET A 137 -3.77 -8.13 11.19
CA MET A 137 -2.37 -8.25 10.80
C MET A 137 -1.46 -8.42 12.01
N THR A 138 -1.71 -7.69 13.10
CA THR A 138 -0.90 -7.81 14.33
C THR A 138 -1.02 -9.19 14.96
N ILE A 139 -2.21 -9.81 14.90
CA ILE A 139 -2.40 -11.20 15.36
C ILE A 139 -1.55 -12.16 14.51
N ILE A 140 -1.57 -11.99 13.18
CA ILE A 140 -0.72 -12.79 12.27
C ILE A 140 0.76 -12.58 12.61
N LEU A 141 1.20 -11.34 12.84
CA LEU A 141 2.59 -11.03 13.20
C LEU A 141 3.01 -11.71 14.50
N ALA A 142 2.16 -11.68 15.53
CA ALA A 142 2.44 -12.31 16.81
C ALA A 142 2.60 -13.83 16.64
N LEU A 143 1.70 -14.46 15.87
CA LEU A 143 1.79 -15.89 15.56
C LEU A 143 3.06 -16.23 14.77
N GLN A 144 3.41 -15.42 13.77
CA GLN A 144 4.62 -15.62 12.97
C GLN A 144 5.90 -15.46 13.78
N PHE A 145 5.90 -14.54 14.75
CA PHE A 145 7.04 -14.29 15.64
C PHE A 145 7.27 -15.47 16.59
N GLU A 146 6.20 -16.06 17.13
CA GLU A 146 6.30 -17.14 18.09
C GLU A 146 6.55 -18.52 17.47
N LEU A 147 5.98 -18.78 16.30
CA LEU A 147 6.05 -20.09 15.65
C LEU A 147 7.35 -20.31 14.85
N PRO A 148 7.78 -21.57 14.64
CA PRO A 148 8.96 -21.89 13.84
C PRO A 148 8.77 -21.56 12.35
N GLN A 149 9.86 -21.46 11.57
CA GLN A 149 9.81 -21.17 10.13
C GLN A 149 9.15 -22.28 9.29
N SER A 150 9.12 -23.50 9.82
CA SER A 150 8.41 -24.65 9.24
C SER A 150 6.89 -24.57 9.40
N ALA A 151 6.37 -23.70 10.28
CA ALA A 151 4.93 -23.53 10.46
C ALA A 151 4.28 -22.95 9.19
N TRP A 152 3.07 -23.40 8.87
CA TRP A 152 2.32 -22.97 7.68
C TRP A 152 2.23 -21.43 7.54
N ILE A 153 2.00 -20.71 8.65
CA ILE A 153 1.88 -19.24 8.63
C ILE A 153 3.21 -18.53 8.28
N ASN A 154 4.34 -19.19 8.50
CA ASN A 154 5.69 -18.71 8.22
C ASN A 154 6.26 -19.17 6.87
N GLN A 155 5.49 -19.94 6.09
CA GLN A 155 5.90 -20.33 4.75
C GLN A 155 6.26 -19.12 3.89
N SER A 156 7.31 -19.28 3.09
CA SER A 156 7.70 -18.33 2.06
C SER A 156 6.81 -18.45 0.83
N ILE A 157 7.08 -17.61 -0.16
CA ILE A 157 6.44 -17.62 -1.48
C ILE A 157 6.57 -19.03 -2.09
N GLY A 158 5.46 -19.54 -2.65
CA GLY A 158 5.44 -20.87 -3.25
C GLY A 158 5.30 -22.01 -2.24
N GLY A 159 4.89 -21.73 -0.99
CA GLY A 159 4.64 -22.74 0.04
C GLY A 159 5.90 -23.41 0.60
N LYS A 160 7.08 -22.83 0.31
CA LYS A 160 8.37 -23.33 0.79
C LYS A 160 8.60 -22.91 2.24
N GLU A 161 9.54 -23.56 2.92
CA GLU A 161 9.93 -23.18 4.27
C GLU A 161 10.38 -21.70 4.32
N GLY A 162 10.05 -21.03 5.43
CA GLY A 162 10.32 -19.60 5.60
C GLY A 162 11.82 -19.29 5.50
N ILE A 163 12.20 -18.49 4.51
CA ILE A 163 13.58 -17.96 4.36
C ILE A 163 13.71 -16.64 5.14
N GLY A 164 13.02 -16.54 6.29
CA GLY A 164 12.89 -15.29 7.03
C GLY A 164 14.26 -14.64 7.29
N PHE A 165 14.32 -13.30 7.25
CA PHE A 165 15.52 -12.63 7.75
C PHE A 165 15.69 -12.94 9.22
N THR A 166 16.88 -13.40 9.59
CA THR A 166 17.29 -13.51 10.98
C THR A 166 17.12 -12.14 11.63
N GLY A 167 16.30 -12.11 12.68
CA GLY A 167 16.10 -10.95 13.53
C GLY A 167 17.07 -10.96 14.70
N GLY A 168 16.64 -10.41 15.83
CA GLY A 168 17.36 -10.51 17.10
C GLY A 168 16.93 -11.75 17.90
N MET A 169 17.80 -12.23 18.78
CA MET A 169 17.49 -13.30 19.75
C MET A 169 17.02 -14.62 19.13
N GLY A 170 17.52 -14.98 17.95
CA GLY A 170 17.16 -16.24 17.27
C GLY A 170 15.74 -16.26 16.69
N ARG A 171 15.03 -15.13 16.70
CA ARG A 171 13.70 -14.98 16.09
C ARG A 171 13.82 -14.39 14.68
N PHE A 172 12.84 -14.69 13.83
CA PHE A 172 12.78 -14.20 12.46
C PHE A 172 11.82 -13.02 12.34
N ARG A 173 12.05 -12.15 11.37
CA ARG A 173 11.18 -11.00 11.11
C ARG A 173 9.85 -11.44 10.48
N PRO A 174 8.69 -11.20 11.14
CA PRO A 174 7.39 -11.50 10.57
C PRO A 174 7.10 -10.71 9.29
N THR A 175 6.50 -11.37 8.30
CA THR A 175 6.15 -10.77 7.00
C THR A 175 4.65 -10.49 6.86
N GLY A 176 3.84 -10.86 7.86
CA GLY A 176 2.39 -10.81 7.80
C GLY A 176 1.86 -11.56 6.57
N THR A 177 0.91 -10.95 5.89
CA THR A 177 0.39 -11.41 4.60
C THR A 177 1.29 -11.00 3.42
N PHE A 178 2.40 -10.30 3.64
CA PHE A 178 3.27 -9.87 2.55
C PHE A 178 4.31 -10.93 2.19
N SER A 179 4.78 -10.86 0.95
CA SER A 179 5.87 -11.70 0.46
C SER A 179 7.22 -11.36 1.09
N PHE A 180 7.36 -10.17 1.68
CA PHE A 180 8.62 -9.66 2.23
C PHE A 180 8.39 -8.67 3.37
N THR A 181 9.38 -8.52 4.25
CA THR A 181 9.31 -7.69 5.48
C THR A 181 9.10 -6.20 5.21
N ASN A 182 9.51 -5.72 4.03
CA ASN A 182 9.24 -4.35 3.59
C ASN A 182 7.75 -4.05 3.46
N GLY A 183 6.95 -5.04 3.03
CA GLY A 183 5.49 -4.91 2.94
C GLY A 183 4.86 -4.65 4.32
N THR A 184 5.28 -5.42 5.34
CA THR A 184 4.87 -5.20 6.74
C THR A 184 5.24 -3.79 7.21
N THR A 185 6.49 -3.38 6.97
CA THR A 185 6.98 -2.06 7.38
C THR A 185 6.11 -0.95 6.78
N LEU A 186 5.88 -0.97 5.47
CA LEU A 186 5.05 0.02 4.80
C LEU A 186 3.59 -0.03 5.27
N PHE A 187 3.01 -1.22 5.44
CA PHE A 187 1.65 -1.37 5.92
C PHE A 187 1.39 -0.69 7.27
N TYR A 188 2.28 -0.88 8.25
CA TYR A 188 2.13 -0.27 9.57
C TYR A 188 2.44 1.23 9.56
N THR A 189 3.32 1.70 8.68
CA THR A 189 3.52 3.15 8.51
C THR A 189 2.27 3.83 7.92
N PHE A 190 1.63 3.21 6.93
CA PHE A 190 0.32 3.65 6.42
C PHE A 190 -0.78 3.58 7.49
N ALA A 191 -0.81 2.50 8.28
CA ALA A 191 -1.75 2.36 9.40
C ALA A 191 -1.56 3.47 10.44
N THR A 192 -0.31 3.84 10.74
CA THR A 192 0.02 4.94 11.65
C THR A 192 -0.47 6.28 11.10
N ALA A 193 -0.31 6.53 9.79
CA ALA A 193 -0.84 7.73 9.15
C ALA A 193 -2.38 7.80 9.23
N PHE A 194 -3.07 6.69 8.97
CA PHE A 194 -4.53 6.61 9.13
C PHE A 194 -4.98 6.74 10.58
N LEU A 195 -4.20 6.23 11.54
CA LEU A 195 -4.47 6.40 12.97
C LEU A 195 -4.36 7.88 13.35
N MET A 196 -3.29 8.57 12.96
CA MET A 196 -3.14 10.02 13.21
C MET A 196 -4.24 10.83 12.54
N GLY A 197 -4.60 10.51 11.30
CA GLY A 197 -5.75 11.13 10.61
C GLY A 197 -7.08 10.86 11.31
N GLY A 198 -7.27 9.66 11.86
CA GLY A 198 -8.48 9.29 12.62
C GLY A 198 -8.56 9.96 13.99
N LEU A 199 -7.42 10.10 14.67
CA LEU A 199 -7.30 10.80 15.94
C LEU A 199 -7.64 12.29 15.78
N THR A 200 -7.24 12.95 14.69
CA THR A 200 -7.63 14.35 14.43
C THR A 200 -9.10 14.51 14.04
N GLN A 201 -9.71 13.47 13.46
CA GLN A 201 -11.10 13.48 12.97
C GLN A 201 -12.04 12.72 13.91
N HIS A 202 -12.07 13.08 15.19
CA HIS A 202 -12.78 12.35 16.27
C HIS A 202 -14.24 11.95 15.98
N LYS A 203 -14.97 12.67 15.10
CA LYS A 203 -16.37 12.34 14.75
C LYS A 203 -16.51 11.30 13.64
N ARG A 204 -15.45 11.02 12.87
CA ARG A 204 -15.51 10.15 11.69
C ARG A 204 -15.08 8.72 11.97
N TYR A 205 -14.30 8.50 13.03
CA TYR A 205 -13.79 7.19 13.44
C TYR A 205 -14.36 6.80 14.81
N SER A 206 -14.59 5.50 15.04
CA SER A 206 -15.02 5.04 16.37
C SER A 206 -13.84 5.04 17.34
N LYS A 207 -14.09 5.42 18.60
CA LYS A 207 -13.05 5.40 19.65
C LYS A 207 -12.48 3.99 19.87
N LEU A 208 -13.32 2.96 19.76
CA LEU A 208 -12.91 1.56 19.86
C LEU A 208 -11.91 1.19 18.77
N LEU A 209 -12.20 1.54 17.50
CA LEU A 209 -11.31 1.25 16.39
C LEU A 209 -9.95 1.93 16.57
N LEU A 210 -9.94 3.21 16.97
CA LEU A 210 -8.70 3.95 17.20
C LEU A 210 -7.90 3.34 18.37
N GLY A 211 -8.56 3.01 19.49
CA GLY A 211 -7.93 2.37 20.64
C GLY A 211 -7.31 1.01 20.30
N LEU A 212 -8.07 0.11 19.69
CA LEU A 212 -7.59 -1.21 19.29
C LEU A 212 -6.45 -1.13 18.28
N SER A 213 -6.54 -0.22 17.30
CA SER A 213 -5.49 -0.05 16.29
C SER A 213 -4.23 0.56 16.89
N SER A 214 -4.35 1.43 17.89
CA SER A 214 -3.21 2.00 18.61
C SER A 214 -2.43 0.92 19.35
N ILE A 215 -3.15 0.06 20.09
CA ILE A 215 -2.56 -1.10 20.77
C ILE A 215 -1.92 -2.04 19.73
N ALA A 216 -2.63 -2.34 18.63
CA ALA A 216 -2.12 -3.21 17.58
C ALA A 216 -0.83 -2.69 16.94
N ILE A 217 -0.71 -1.39 16.70
CA ILE A 217 0.52 -0.76 16.18
C ILE A 217 1.64 -0.83 17.22
N LEU A 218 1.36 -0.50 18.48
CA LEU A 218 2.36 -0.54 19.57
C LEU A 218 2.93 -1.94 19.78
N LEU A 219 2.11 -2.98 19.66
CA LEU A 219 2.55 -4.38 19.72
C LEU A 219 3.37 -4.78 18.48
N ALA A 220 2.98 -4.30 17.29
CA ALA A 220 3.66 -4.66 16.05
C ALA A 220 5.08 -4.07 15.94
N LEU A 221 5.35 -2.92 16.55
CA LEU A 221 6.67 -2.28 16.54
C LEU A 221 7.79 -3.22 17.04
N PRO A 222 7.75 -3.77 18.27
CA PRO A 222 8.76 -4.71 18.74
C PRO A 222 8.71 -6.05 18.00
N LEU A 223 7.51 -6.56 17.68
CA LEU A 223 7.35 -7.84 16.96
C LEU A 223 8.00 -7.83 15.57
N SER A 224 8.02 -6.67 14.89
CA SER A 224 8.61 -6.55 13.56
C SER A 224 10.14 -6.66 13.55
N ILE A 225 10.81 -6.38 14.69
CA ILE A 225 12.27 -6.22 14.80
C ILE A 225 12.83 -5.30 13.68
N SER A 226 12.06 -4.29 13.29
CA SER A 226 12.38 -3.37 12.18
C SER A 226 12.62 -1.95 12.70
N ARG A 227 13.89 -1.52 12.67
CA ARG A 227 14.27 -0.13 13.03
C ARG A 227 13.58 0.88 12.11
N SER A 228 13.50 0.57 10.81
CA SER A 228 12.85 1.44 9.83
C SER A 228 11.37 1.64 10.14
N MET A 229 10.66 0.57 10.55
CA MET A 229 9.24 0.69 10.94
C MET A 229 9.07 1.62 12.15
N VAL A 230 9.90 1.46 13.18
CA VAL A 230 9.88 2.33 14.36
C VAL A 230 10.14 3.79 13.98
N LEU A 231 11.22 4.06 13.23
CA LEU A 231 11.62 5.42 12.89
C LEU A 231 10.59 6.13 12.00
N ILE A 232 10.06 5.44 10.98
CA ILE A 232 9.07 6.04 10.08
C ILE A 232 7.74 6.27 10.81
N SER A 233 7.27 5.31 11.62
CA SER A 233 6.05 5.51 12.42
C SER A 233 6.21 6.64 13.43
N ALA A 234 7.35 6.75 14.11
CA ALA A 234 7.64 7.85 15.03
C ALA A 234 7.64 9.20 14.30
N PHE A 235 8.25 9.27 13.12
CA PHE A 235 8.24 10.47 12.28
C PHE A 235 6.82 10.86 11.86
N ILE A 236 5.97 9.91 11.47
CA ILE A 236 4.56 10.17 11.12
C ILE A 236 3.77 10.70 12.32
N VAL A 237 3.96 10.11 13.51
CA VAL A 237 3.32 10.60 14.73
C VAL A 237 3.77 12.03 15.02
N PHE A 238 5.07 12.31 14.94
CA PHE A 238 5.62 13.65 15.13
C PHE A 238 5.02 14.68 14.17
N VAL A 239 5.02 14.39 12.86
CA VAL A 239 4.42 15.26 11.84
C VAL A 239 2.91 15.44 12.09
N GLY A 240 2.19 14.36 12.44
CA GLY A 240 0.77 14.43 12.75
C GLY A 240 0.45 15.33 13.96
N LEU A 241 1.27 15.27 15.01
CA LEU A 241 1.16 16.15 16.18
C LEU A 241 1.42 17.62 15.81
N LEU A 242 2.47 17.89 15.01
CA LEU A 242 2.76 19.24 14.51
C LEU A 242 1.59 19.81 13.69
N CYS A 243 1.06 19.04 12.73
CA CYS A 243 -0.09 19.46 11.93
C CYS A 243 -1.30 19.80 12.80
N THR A 244 -1.57 19.00 13.84
CA THR A 244 -2.69 19.22 14.77
C THR A 244 -2.49 20.49 15.60
N ALA A 245 -1.28 20.72 16.10
CA ALA A 245 -0.94 21.92 16.86
C ALA A 245 -1.09 23.20 16.01
N MET A 246 -0.60 23.16 14.76
CA MET A 246 -0.70 24.28 13.82
C MET A 246 -2.16 24.56 13.41
N GLN A 247 -2.99 23.53 13.26
CA GLN A 247 -4.41 23.69 12.93
C GLN A 247 -5.18 24.44 14.03
N LYS A 248 -4.85 24.18 15.30
CA LYS A 248 -5.42 24.93 16.44
C LYS A 248 -5.02 26.41 16.37
N MET A 249 -3.77 26.72 16.02
CA MET A 249 -3.31 28.10 15.87
C MET A 249 -3.97 28.83 14.68
N ALA A 250 -4.25 28.11 13.60
CA ALA A 250 -4.96 28.68 12.44
C ALA A 250 -6.42 29.06 12.77
N LEU A 251 -7.10 28.30 13.62
CA LEU A 251 -8.47 28.60 14.06
C LEU A 251 -8.54 29.71 15.12
N ILE A 252 -7.46 29.97 15.87
CA ILE A 252 -7.40 31.09 16.84
C ILE A 252 -7.19 32.44 16.14
N ARG A 253 -6.74 32.42 14.88
CA ARG A 253 -6.44 33.63 14.09
C ARG A 253 -7.66 34.17 13.32
N TYR A 254 -8.83 33.55 13.47
CA TYR A 254 -10.13 33.96 12.95
C TYR A 254 -11.12 34.04 14.10
#